data_AF-A0AAU8TLR3-F1
#
_entry.id   AF-A0AAU8TLR3-F1
#
_cell.length_a   1.000
_cell.length_b   1.000
_cell.length_c   1.000
_cell.angle_alpha   90.00
_cell.angle_beta   90.00
_cell.angle_gamma   90.00
#
_symmetry.space_group_name_H-M   'P 1'
#
loop_
_entity.id
_entity.type
_entity.pdbx_description
1 polymer ?
#
loop_
_entity_poly.entity_id
_entity_poly.type
_entity_poly.pdbx_seq_one_letter_code
_entity_poly.pdbx_strand_id
1 'polypeptide(L)'
;MPMHNPPHPGEILLEDVIPALGITITEMARRLGFARETFSKILHGHAPVSPDRAVRLERAGVSTAQLWLSMQSAYDLWQAEHREQPIIERLARID
;
A
#
# COMPACT_ATOMS: atom_id res chain seq x y z
N MET A 1 1.47 -18.08 -8.83
CA MET A 1 0.03 -17.79 -8.78
C MET A 1 -0.13 -16.43 -8.11
N PRO A 2 -1.04 -15.54 -8.57
CA PRO A 2 -1.35 -14.32 -7.84
C PRO A 2 -1.87 -14.69 -6.44
N MET A 3 -1.51 -13.88 -5.44
CA MET A 3 -1.95 -14.07 -4.07
C MET A 3 -3.48 -13.88 -4.01
N HIS A 4 -4.20 -14.80 -3.36
CA HIS A 4 -5.63 -14.67 -3.13
C HIS A 4 -5.87 -13.67 -1.99
N ASN A 5 -6.62 -12.59 -2.26
CA ASN A 5 -6.89 -11.50 -1.31
C ASN A 5 -5.61 -10.93 -0.67
N PRO A 6 -4.73 -10.30 -1.46
CA PRO A 6 -3.52 -9.66 -0.95
C PRO A 6 -3.89 -8.59 0.10
N PRO A 7 -3.19 -8.52 1.24
CA PRO A 7 -3.47 -7.51 2.27
C PRO A 7 -3.08 -6.12 1.78
N HIS A 8 -3.72 -5.09 2.34
CA HIS A 8 -3.32 -3.72 2.04
C HIS A 8 -1.91 -3.48 2.63
N PRO A 9 -0.97 -2.82 1.93
CA PRO A 9 0.39 -2.65 2.46
C PRO A 9 0.45 -1.87 3.78
N GLY A 10 -0.56 -1.03 4.02
CA GLY A 10 -0.73 -0.34 5.29
C GLY A 10 -1.05 -1.25 6.48
N GLU A 11 -1.73 -2.38 6.27
CA GLU A 11 -1.99 -3.38 7.31
C GLU A 11 -0.68 -4.03 7.73
N ILE A 12 0.18 -4.38 6.77
CA ILE A 12 1.55 -4.88 7.04
C ILE A 12 2.38 -3.87 7.83
N LEU A 13 2.26 -2.57 7.50
CA LEU A 13 2.93 -1.52 8.28
C LEU A 13 2.45 -1.49 9.74
N LEU A 14 1.15 -1.69 9.96
CA LEU A 14 0.51 -1.62 11.27
C LEU A 14 0.81 -2.86 12.12
N GLU A 15 0.71 -4.06 11.53
CA GLU A 15 0.74 -5.33 12.24
C GLU A 15 2.16 -5.90 12.39
N ASP A 16 3.05 -5.66 11.42
CA ASP A 16 4.39 -6.25 11.42
C ASP A 16 5.48 -5.20 11.66
N VAL A 17 5.48 -4.11 10.89
CA VAL A 17 6.61 -3.17 10.86
C VAL A 17 6.68 -2.32 12.12
N ILE A 18 5.58 -1.67 12.50
CA ILE A 18 5.55 -0.78 13.67
C ILE A 18 5.88 -1.56 14.96
N PRO A 19 5.28 -2.75 15.22
CA PRO A 19 5.63 -3.56 16.37
C PRO A 19 7.09 -4.03 16.36
N ALA A 20 7.62 -4.48 15.22
CA ALA A 20 9.02 -4.92 15.10
C ALA A 20 10.02 -3.78 15.38
N LEU A 21 9.68 -2.54 15.04
CA LEU A 21 10.49 -1.36 15.33
C LEU A 21 10.34 -0.85 16.77
N GLY A 22 9.34 -1.31 17.53
CA GLY A 22 9.09 -0.88 18.90
C GLY A 22 8.72 0.61 19.02
N ILE A 23 8.17 1.21 17.96
CA ILE A 23 7.79 2.63 17.92
C ILE A 23 6.27 2.79 17.90
N THR A 24 5.79 3.99 18.22
CA THR A 24 4.36 4.30 18.10
C THR A 24 4.02 4.72 16.66
N ILE A 25 2.74 4.59 16.29
CA ILE A 25 2.19 5.13 15.04
C ILE A 25 2.53 6.62 14.89
N THR A 26 2.46 7.39 15.97
CA THR A 26 2.75 8.84 15.96
C THR A 26 4.22 9.10 15.64
N GLU A 27 5.12 8.32 16.24
CA GLU A 27 6.55 8.45 15.99
C GLU A 27 6.90 8.07 14.54
N MET A 28 6.32 6.99 14.01
CA MET A 28 6.53 6.61 12.61
C MET A 28 5.99 7.67 11.64
N ALA A 29 4.78 8.19 11.87
CA ALA A 29 4.22 9.26 11.06
C ALA A 29 5.14 10.50 11.05
N ARG A 30 5.66 10.90 12.22
CA ARG A 30 6.59 12.02 12.36
C ARG A 30 7.89 11.79 11.59
N ARG A 31 8.50 10.60 11.71
CA ARG A 31 9.74 10.25 10.99
C ARG A 31 9.57 10.23 9.47
N LEU A 32 8.41 9.79 8.99
CA LEU A 32 8.08 9.76 7.56
C LEU A 32 7.54 11.10 7.02
N GLY A 33 7.40 12.12 7.88
CA GLY A 33 6.89 13.43 7.49
C GLY A 33 5.42 13.43 7.10
N PHE A 34 4.60 12.61 7.75
CA PHE A 34 3.15 12.57 7.59
C PHE A 34 2.43 13.23 8.77
N ALA A 35 1.29 13.88 8.48
CA ALA A 35 0.30 14.11 9.52
C ALA A 35 -0.22 12.77 10.04
N ARG A 36 -0.42 12.66 11.37
CA ARG A 36 -0.88 11.41 12.02
C ARG A 36 -2.15 10.86 11.36
N GLU A 37 -3.12 11.71 11.06
CA GLU A 37 -4.37 11.29 10.41
C GLU A 37 -4.14 10.72 9.01
N THR A 38 -3.23 11.32 8.23
CA THR A 38 -2.89 10.81 6.89
C THR A 38 -2.25 9.43 6.98
N PHE A 39 -1.34 9.25 7.93
CA PHE A 39 -0.69 7.96 8.14
C PHE A 39 -1.69 6.91 8.65
N SER A 40 -2.60 7.28 9.55
CA SER A 40 -3.67 6.40 10.04
C SER A 40 -4.56 5.89 8.91
N LYS A 41 -4.90 6.72 7.92
CA LYS A 41 -5.66 6.27 6.75
C LYS A 41 -4.91 5.22 5.93
N ILE A 42 -3.58 5.34 5.81
CA ILE A 42 -2.76 4.34 5.12
C ILE A 42 -2.80 3.02 5.90
N LEU A 43 -2.52 3.08 7.21
CA LEU A 43 -2.42 1.90 8.07
C LEU A 43 -3.70 1.06 8.11
N HIS A 44 -4.87 1.68 7.97
CA HIS A 44 -6.17 0.99 7.98
C HIS A 44 -6.77 0.79 6.58
N GLY A 45 -5.96 0.85 5.52
CA GLY A 45 -6.42 0.54 4.16
C GLY A 45 -7.35 1.58 3.52
N HIS A 46 -7.47 2.77 4.10
CA HIS A 46 -8.32 3.84 3.59
C HIS A 46 -7.57 4.81 2.65
N ALA A 47 -6.27 4.64 2.49
CA ALA A 47 -5.46 5.39 1.54
C ALA A 47 -4.28 4.53 1.05
N PRO A 48 -3.92 4.61 -0.25
CA PRO A 48 -2.88 3.75 -0.81
C PRO A 48 -1.48 4.16 -0.38
N VAL A 49 -0.52 3.24 -0.46
CA VAL A 49 0.90 3.60 -0.47
C VAL A 49 1.26 4.11 -1.87
N SER A 50 1.28 5.44 -2.03
CA SER A 50 1.70 6.11 -3.27
C SER A 50 3.22 6.06 -3.47
N PRO A 51 3.75 6.36 -4.67
CA PRO A 51 5.19 6.42 -4.92
C PRO A 51 5.97 7.31 -3.96
N ASP A 52 5.48 8.52 -3.66
CA ASP A 52 6.10 9.43 -2.68
C ASP A 52 6.17 8.79 -1.27
N ARG A 53 5.11 8.09 -0.87
CA ARG A 53 5.04 7.38 0.42
C ARG A 53 6.00 6.20 0.47
N ALA A 54 6.09 5.42 -0.62
CA ALA A 54 7.00 4.31 -0.76
C ALA A 54 8.47 4.76 -0.67
N VAL A 55 8.84 5.87 -1.33
CA VAL A 55 10.19 6.44 -1.24
C VAL A 55 10.51 6.93 0.18
N ARG A 56 9.55 7.51 0.91
CA ARG A 56 9.75 7.89 2.33
C ARG A 56 9.99 6.67 3.22
N LEU A 57 9.25 5.58 3.01
CA LEU A 57 9.45 4.31 3.72
C LEU A 57 10.86 3.75 3.46
N GLU A 58 11.29 3.74 2.20
CA GLU A 58 12.63 3.29 1.81
C GLU A 58 13.73 4.15 2.42
N ARG A 59 13.61 5.47 2.36
CA ARG A 59 14.56 6.39 3.00
C ARG A 59 14.60 6.25 4.52
N ALA A 60 13.52 5.76 5.14
CA ALA A 60 13.49 5.44 6.56
C ALA A 60 14.05 4.05 6.90
N GLY A 61 14.54 3.29 5.91
CA GLY A 61 15.07 1.93 6.08
C GLY A 61 14.00 0.85 6.18
N VAL A 62 12.76 1.17 5.82
CA VAL A 62 11.62 0.26 5.89
C VAL A 62 11.42 -0.38 4.51
N SER A 63 12.29 -1.32 4.14
CA SER A 63 12.30 -2.03 2.85
C SER A 63 12.43 -1.10 1.62
N THR A 64 12.25 -1.60 0.40
CA THR A 64 12.40 -0.84 -0.85
C THR A 64 11.08 -0.23 -1.31
N ALA A 65 11.14 0.91 -2.01
CA ALA A 65 9.95 1.55 -2.57
C ALA A 65 9.25 0.63 -3.58
N GLN A 66 10.03 -0.13 -4.36
CA GLN A 66 9.53 -1.09 -5.33
C GLN A 66 8.72 -2.21 -4.67
N LEU A 67 9.15 -2.71 -3.50
CA LEU A 67 8.39 -3.73 -2.79
C LEU A 67 7.01 -3.21 -2.38
N TRP A 68 6.97 -2.03 -1.75
CA TRP A 68 5.71 -1.42 -1.32
C TRP A 68 4.75 -1.16 -2.47
N LEU A 69 5.26 -0.67 -3.61
CA LEU A 69 4.44 -0.44 -4.79
C LEU A 69 3.95 -1.75 -5.42
N SER A 70 4.75 -2.82 -5.36
CA SER A 70 4.34 -4.14 -5.84
C SER A 70 3.22 -4.72 -4.98
N MET A 71 3.30 -4.55 -3.65
CA MET A 71 2.23 -4.94 -2.73
C MET A 71 0.95 -4.11 -2.98
N GLN A 72 1.09 -2.78 -3.13
CA GLN A 72 -0.06 -1.91 -3.43
C GLN A 72 -0.72 -2.30 -4.75
N SER A 73 0.08 -2.57 -5.78
CA SER A 73 -0.43 -2.97 -7.10
C SER A 73 -1.17 -4.30 -7.03
N ALA A 74 -0.67 -5.26 -6.24
CA ALA A 74 -1.35 -6.54 -6.02
C ALA A 74 -2.69 -6.34 -5.30
N TYR A 75 -2.71 -5.52 -4.25
CA TYR A 75 -3.93 -5.13 -3.53
C TYR A 75 -4.95 -4.48 -4.47
N ASP A 76 -4.56 -3.40 -5.16
CA ASP A 76 -5.44 -2.63 -6.03
C ASP A 76 -5.99 -3.48 -7.18
N LEU A 77 -5.17 -4.35 -7.77
CA LEU A 77 -5.60 -5.27 -8.82
C LEU A 77 -6.66 -6.24 -8.30
N TRP A 78 -6.42 -6.89 -7.16
CA TRP A 78 -7.40 -7.82 -6.59
C TRP A 78 -8.72 -7.10 -6.28
N GLN A 79 -8.69 -5.90 -5.67
CA GLN A 79 -9.91 -5.13 -5.44
C GLN A 79 -10.62 -4.78 -6.75
N ALA A 80 -9.88 -4.42 -7.80
CA ALA A 80 -10.42 -4.10 -9.11
C ALA A 80 -11.04 -5.32 -9.82
N GLU A 81 -10.49 -6.52 -9.63
CA GLU A 81 -11.03 -7.78 -10.18
C GLU A 81 -12.33 -8.20 -9.47
N HIS A 82 -12.52 -7.81 -8.21
CA HIS A 82 -13.66 -8.22 -7.38
C HIS A 82 -14.78 -7.17 -7.26
N ARG A 83 -14.56 -5.97 -7.78
CA ARG A 83 -15.60 -4.94 -7.90
C ARG A 83 -16.27 -5.00 -9.28
N GLU A 84 -17.53 -4.61 -9.34
CA GLU A 84 -18.25 -4.48 -10.62
C GLU A 84 -17.51 -3.50 -11.55
N GLN A 85 -17.27 -3.94 -12.78
CA GLN A 85 -16.71 -3.11 -13.85
C GLN A 85 -17.84 -2.63 -14.75
N PRO A 86 -17.70 -1.46 -15.39
CA PRO A 86 -18.66 -1.02 -16.40
C PRO A 86 -18.70 -2.02 -17.58
N ILE A 87 -19.70 -1.86 -18.45
CA ILE A 87 -19.72 -2.59 -19.71
C ILE A 87 -18.49 -2.20 -20.53
N ILE A 88 -17.67 -3.19 -20.88
CA ILE A 88 -16.43 -3.01 -21.65
C ILE A 88 -16.63 -3.61 -23.03
N GLU A 89 -16.56 -2.78 -24.07
CA GLU A 89 -16.51 -3.24 -25.46
C GLU A 89 -15.09 -3.70 -25.79
N ARG A 90 -14.94 -4.92 -26.31
CA ARG A 90 -13.61 -5.45 -26.66
C ARG A 90 -13.06 -4.72 -27.89
N LEU A 91 -11.87 -4.16 -27.75
CA LEU A 91 -11.12 -3.62 -28.88
C LEU A 91 -10.64 -4.75 -29.80
N ALA A 92 -10.46 -4.44 -31.09
CA ALA A 92 -9.76 -5.34 -32.00
C ALA A 92 -8.35 -5.65 -31.44
N ARG A 93 -7.88 -6.89 -31.63
CA ARG A 93 -6.55 -7.29 -31.18
C ARG A 93 -5.52 -6.43 -31.94
N ILE A 94 -4.63 -5.78 -31.20
CA ILE A 94 -3.44 -5.16 -31.76
C ILE A 94 -2.39 -6.26 -31.80
N ASP A 95 -2.08 -6.74 -33.01
CA ASP A 95 -1.02 -7.71 -33.27
C ASP A 95 0.35 -7.02 -33.30
#